data_AF-B7GJD9-F1
#
_entry.id   AF-B7GJD9-F1
#
_cell.length_a   1.000
_cell.length_b   1.000
_cell.length_c   1.000
_cell.angle_alpha   90.00
_cell.angle_beta   90.00
_cell.angle_gamma   90.00
#
_symmetry.space_group_name_H-M   'P 1'
#
loop_
_entity.id
_entity.type
_entity.pdbx_description
1 polymer ?
#
loop_
_entity_poly.entity_id
_entity_poly.type
_entity_poly.pdbx_seq_one_letter_code
_entity_poly.pdbx_strand_id
1 'polypeptide(L)'
;MGVFVVKLYLPFLREIEVKFNENSCRIESTDGFFDLSHVIEKGEEENILSIFFRKQRILEISIDLLTKMKEDFKDTCLVKCLTCMGVEKNHQGVLFPLRPTSDFSINDQELCIFMEFSCIKRDVPVVVIIEHNRELVYGNIDVIPAGKSENDHRTFVHVILLDHKQLLEHVQGTNEYKFSVYLLNGKKLIEGIFRIRREKLSYDKKYSNFYSYHFDQKI
;
A
#
# COMPACT_ATOMS: atom_id res chain seq x y z
N MET A 1 6.16 -32.76 7.73
CA MET A 1 6.04 -31.48 8.47
C MET A 1 6.15 -30.35 7.47
N GLY A 2 5.15 -29.46 7.38
CA GLY A 2 5.12 -28.39 6.38
C GLY A 2 6.25 -27.38 6.58
N VAL A 3 6.81 -26.88 5.48
CA VAL A 3 7.79 -25.78 5.50
C VAL A 3 7.05 -24.52 5.96
N PHE A 4 7.48 -23.95 7.08
CA PHE A 4 6.93 -22.70 7.60
C PHE A 4 7.65 -21.58 6.86
N VAL A 5 6.98 -20.99 5.87
CA VAL A 5 7.55 -19.94 5.01
C VAL A 5 6.99 -18.60 5.46
N VAL A 6 7.85 -17.73 6.00
CA VAL A 6 7.47 -16.36 6.38
C VAL A 6 8.20 -15.39 5.47
N LYS A 7 7.44 -14.71 4.62
CA LYS A 7 7.97 -13.72 3.68
C LYS A 7 7.38 -12.35 3.94
N LEU A 8 8.22 -11.34 3.80
CA LEU A 8 7.85 -9.93 3.87
C LEU A 8 8.12 -9.27 2.53
N TYR A 9 7.12 -8.64 1.96
CA TYR A 9 7.18 -7.92 0.69
C TYR A 9 7.39 -6.44 0.96
N LEU A 10 8.55 -5.91 0.61
CA LEU A 10 8.91 -4.49 0.66
C LEU A 10 9.76 -4.16 -0.59
N PRO A 11 9.14 -4.02 -1.78
CA PRO A 11 9.83 -3.96 -3.06
C PRO A 11 10.68 -2.72 -3.28
N PHE A 12 10.52 -1.70 -2.45
CA PHE A 12 11.33 -0.48 -2.47
C PHE A 12 12.59 -0.58 -1.60
N LEU A 13 12.85 -1.71 -0.95
CA LEU A 13 14.07 -1.96 -0.16
C LEU A 13 14.88 -3.15 -0.74
N ARG A 14 16.20 -3.02 -0.69
CA ARG A 14 17.16 -4.05 -1.14
C ARG A 14 17.73 -4.89 0.00
N GLU A 15 17.90 -4.27 1.17
CA GLU A 15 18.44 -4.91 2.36
C GLU A 15 17.71 -4.34 3.57
N ILE A 16 17.41 -5.19 4.55
CA ILE A 16 16.90 -4.81 5.87
C ILE A 16 17.69 -5.54 6.96
N GLU A 17 17.69 -4.97 8.16
CA GLU A 17 18.08 -5.67 9.39
C GLU A 17 16.81 -6.11 10.11
N VAL A 18 16.74 -7.38 10.48
CA VAL A 18 15.62 -7.95 11.24
C VAL A 18 16.14 -8.32 12.61
N LYS A 19 15.38 -7.95 13.65
CA LYS A 19 15.60 -8.36 15.03
C LYS A 19 14.42 -9.17 15.54
N PHE A 20 14.73 -10.28 16.20
CA PHE A 20 13.79 -11.18 16.83
C PHE A 20 14.44 -11.69 18.10
N ASN A 21 13.86 -11.40 19.27
CA ASN A 21 14.48 -11.67 20.57
C ASN A 21 15.92 -11.12 20.63
N GLU A 22 16.90 -11.97 20.99
CA GLU A 22 18.32 -11.61 21.01
C GLU A 22 18.99 -11.70 19.63
N ASN A 23 18.32 -12.32 18.66
CA ASN A 23 18.85 -12.54 17.32
C ASN A 23 18.69 -11.30 16.43
N SER A 24 19.74 -11.03 15.65
CA SER A 24 19.70 -9.99 14.62
C SER A 24 20.43 -10.46 13.37
N CYS A 25 19.83 -10.27 12.21
CA CYS A 25 20.44 -10.61 10.95
C CYS A 25 20.11 -9.58 9.87
N ARG A 26 20.99 -9.47 8.88
CA ARG A 26 20.69 -8.75 7.64
C ARG A 26 20.16 -9.70 6.60
N ILE A 27 19.17 -9.24 5.84
CA ILE A 27 18.50 -10.01 4.82
C ILE A 27 18.42 -9.15 3.56
N GLU A 28 18.86 -9.71 2.45
CA GLU A 28 18.69 -9.10 1.13
C GLU A 28 17.36 -9.52 0.51
N SER A 29 16.74 -8.63 -0.27
CA SER A 29 15.51 -8.95 -0.97
C SER A 29 15.76 -9.70 -2.28
N THR A 30 14.89 -10.67 -2.56
CA THR A 30 14.74 -11.28 -3.88
C THR A 30 13.41 -10.83 -4.46
N ASP A 31 13.43 -10.05 -5.55
CA ASP A 31 12.24 -9.46 -6.19
C ASP A 31 11.30 -8.72 -5.21
N GLY A 32 11.89 -8.05 -4.22
CA GLY A 32 11.16 -7.31 -3.19
C GLY A 32 10.68 -8.16 -2.01
N PHE A 33 10.94 -9.46 -2.01
CA PHE A 33 10.64 -10.35 -0.88
C PHE A 33 11.86 -10.59 0.00
N PHE A 34 11.66 -10.50 1.30
CA PHE A 34 12.61 -10.90 2.34
C PHE A 34 12.14 -12.22 2.96
N ASP A 35 12.99 -13.23 2.95
CA ASP A 35 12.71 -14.52 3.59
C ASP A 35 13.11 -14.46 5.07
N LEU A 36 12.11 -14.51 5.94
CA LEU A 36 12.28 -14.42 7.40
C LEU A 36 12.36 -15.80 8.06
N SER A 37 12.25 -16.87 7.28
CA SER A 37 12.13 -18.24 7.82
C SER A 37 13.37 -18.67 8.61
N HIS A 38 14.54 -18.08 8.34
CA HIS A 38 15.79 -18.37 9.05
C HIS A 38 15.96 -17.61 10.36
N VAL A 39 15.14 -16.57 10.59
CA VAL A 39 15.20 -15.72 11.79
C VAL A 39 14.28 -16.22 12.88
N ILE A 40 13.21 -16.91 12.48
CA ILE A 40 12.14 -17.34 13.37
C ILE A 40 12.43 -18.75 13.87
N GLU A 41 12.76 -18.87 15.16
CA GLU A 41 12.91 -20.15 15.82
C GLU A 41 11.52 -20.74 16.15
N LYS A 42 11.35 -22.05 15.89
CA LYS A 42 10.06 -22.72 16.15
C LYS A 42 9.88 -22.91 17.65
N GLY A 43 8.83 -22.32 18.21
CA GLY A 43 8.35 -22.60 19.57
C GLY A 43 8.60 -21.50 20.59
N GLU A 44 9.06 -20.31 20.19
CA GLU A 44 9.26 -19.18 21.10
C GLU A 44 7.95 -18.40 21.37
N GLU A 45 7.88 -17.79 22.56
CA GLU A 45 6.70 -17.09 23.10
C GLU A 45 6.52 -15.67 22.53
N GLU A 46 7.61 -15.01 22.15
CA GLU A 46 7.57 -13.70 21.50
C GLU A 46 7.42 -13.87 19.99
N ASN A 47 6.33 -13.33 19.43
CA ASN A 47 6.04 -13.41 18.01
C ASN A 47 6.27 -12.09 17.27
N ILE A 48 7.05 -11.15 17.82
CA ILE A 48 7.20 -9.79 17.26
C ILE A 48 8.57 -9.63 16.58
N LEU A 49 8.54 -9.22 15.32
CA LEU A 49 9.71 -8.88 14.52
C LEU A 49 9.87 -7.37 14.46
N SER A 50 11.07 -6.88 14.75
CA SER A 50 11.45 -5.49 14.49
C SER A 50 12.32 -5.40 13.23
N ILE A 51 11.88 -4.59 12.27
CA ILE A 51 12.54 -4.42 10.98
C ILE A 51 13.15 -3.02 10.92
N PHE A 52 14.43 -2.97 10.58
CA PHE A 52 15.23 -1.76 10.51
C PHE A 52 15.76 -1.54 9.10
N PHE A 53 15.74 -0.27 8.68
CA PHE A 53 16.47 0.19 7.50
C PHE A 53 17.43 1.30 7.92
N ARG A 54 18.72 1.14 7.61
CA ARG A 54 19.79 2.09 8.00
C ARG A 54 19.75 2.44 9.50
N LYS A 55 19.58 1.43 10.37
CA LYS A 55 19.48 1.55 11.84
C LYS A 55 18.23 2.26 12.37
N GLN A 56 17.30 2.67 11.51
CA GLN A 56 16.01 3.21 11.91
C GLN A 56 14.97 2.09 11.85
N ARG A 57 14.19 1.91 12.92
CA ARG A 57 13.08 0.95 12.93
C ARG A 57 12.00 1.47 12.00
N ILE A 58 11.63 0.70 10.98
CA ILE A 58 10.63 1.07 9.98
C ILE A 58 9.33 0.29 10.14
N LEU A 59 9.36 -0.88 10.77
CA LEU A 59 8.19 -1.72 10.98
C LEU A 59 8.40 -2.60 12.22
N GLU A 60 7.36 -2.78 13.01
CA GLU A 60 7.27 -3.79 14.06
C GLU A 60 6.02 -4.61 13.80
N ILE A 61 6.16 -5.93 13.69
CA ILE A 61 5.07 -6.78 13.22
C ILE A 61 5.08 -8.16 13.85
N SER A 62 3.88 -8.66 14.16
CA SER A 62 3.70 -10.02 14.60
C SER A 62 3.89 -11.03 13.46
N ILE A 63 4.64 -12.09 13.70
CA ILE A 63 4.79 -13.27 12.82
C ILE A 63 3.43 -13.92 12.56
N ASP A 64 2.57 -14.00 13.59
CA ASP A 64 1.21 -14.49 13.44
C ASP A 64 0.42 -13.68 12.42
N LEU A 65 0.58 -12.35 12.46
CA LEU A 65 -0.08 -11.47 11.49
C LEU A 65 0.42 -11.78 10.07
N LEU A 66 1.74 -11.80 9.83
CA LEU A 66 2.32 -12.08 8.51
C LEU A 66 1.87 -13.44 7.93
N THR A 67 1.80 -14.47 8.77
CA THR A 67 1.42 -15.82 8.35
C THR A 67 -0.07 -15.97 8.12
N LYS A 68 -0.90 -15.29 8.91
CA LYS A 68 -2.37 -15.37 8.84
C LYS A 68 -3.01 -14.30 7.97
N MET A 69 -2.25 -13.33 7.41
CA MET A 69 -2.81 -12.24 6.58
C MET A 69 -3.80 -12.71 5.51
N LYS A 70 -3.50 -13.83 4.83
CA LYS A 70 -4.39 -14.35 3.79
C LYS A 70 -5.77 -14.73 4.35
N GLU A 71 -5.79 -15.34 5.54
CA GLU A 71 -7.00 -15.80 6.21
C GLU A 71 -7.70 -14.64 6.92
N ASP A 72 -6.96 -13.81 7.65
CA ASP A 72 -7.46 -12.66 8.41
C ASP A 72 -8.15 -11.63 7.51
N PHE A 73 -7.71 -11.49 6.25
CA PHE A 73 -8.23 -10.53 5.28
C PHE A 73 -8.94 -11.22 4.10
N LYS A 74 -9.41 -12.46 4.26
CA LYS A 74 -10.11 -13.18 3.19
C LYS A 74 -11.47 -12.57 2.86
N ASP A 75 -12.16 -12.03 3.87
CA ASP A 75 -13.51 -11.47 3.76
C ASP A 75 -13.50 -9.96 3.45
N THR A 76 -12.31 -9.34 3.45
CA THR A 76 -12.15 -7.91 3.15
C THR A 76 -12.45 -7.66 1.67
N CYS A 77 -13.43 -6.80 1.42
CA CYS A 77 -13.89 -6.48 0.08
C CYS A 77 -13.60 -5.03 -0.25
N LEU A 78 -13.00 -4.77 -1.41
CA LEU A 78 -12.88 -3.40 -1.91
C LEU A 78 -14.23 -2.98 -2.52
N VAL A 79 -14.77 -1.88 -2.02
CA VAL A 79 -16.01 -1.26 -2.51
C VAL A 79 -15.72 -0.23 -3.58
N LYS A 80 -14.68 0.59 -3.37
CA LYS A 80 -14.33 1.68 -4.27
C LYS A 80 -12.85 1.98 -4.22
N CYS A 81 -12.24 2.24 -5.36
CA CYS A 81 -10.91 2.83 -5.42
C CYS A 81 -10.84 3.78 -6.60
N LEU A 82 -10.25 4.94 -6.36
CA LEU A 82 -9.99 5.96 -7.37
C LEU A 82 -8.84 6.85 -6.94
N THR A 83 -8.24 7.55 -7.89
CA THR A 83 -7.35 8.68 -7.58
C THR A 83 -8.15 9.98 -7.54
N CYS A 84 -7.74 10.92 -6.69
CA CYS A 84 -8.38 12.22 -6.54
C CYS A 84 -7.37 13.30 -6.14
N MET A 85 -7.76 14.57 -6.28
CA MET A 85 -6.88 15.71 -6.00
C MET A 85 -6.85 16.12 -4.52
N GLY A 86 -7.62 15.43 -3.71
CA GLY A 86 -7.72 15.67 -2.28
C GLY A 86 -8.87 14.88 -1.66
N VAL A 87 -9.04 15.05 -0.37
CA VAL A 87 -10.11 14.40 0.42
C VAL A 87 -10.63 15.35 1.49
N GLU A 88 -11.89 15.19 1.85
CA GLU A 88 -12.50 15.87 2.99
C GLU A 88 -13.06 14.83 3.98
N LYS A 89 -13.32 15.26 5.22
CA LYS A 89 -13.95 14.43 6.25
C LYS A 89 -15.34 14.97 6.54
N ASN A 90 -16.33 14.09 6.57
CA ASN A 90 -17.66 14.46 7.05
C ASN A 90 -17.67 14.57 8.59
N HIS A 91 -18.81 14.97 9.17
CA HIS A 91 -18.98 15.10 10.63
C HIS A 91 -18.79 13.80 11.42
N GLN A 92 -18.82 12.64 10.75
CA GLN A 92 -18.57 11.32 11.34
C GLN A 92 -17.11 10.86 11.18
N GLY A 93 -16.26 11.69 10.57
CA GLY A 93 -14.85 11.39 10.29
C GLY A 93 -14.63 10.48 9.08
N VAL A 94 -15.65 10.21 8.27
CA VAL A 94 -15.56 9.42 7.04
C VAL A 94 -14.95 10.29 5.95
N LEU A 95 -13.90 9.77 5.31
CA LEU A 95 -13.23 10.42 4.18
C LEU A 95 -14.09 10.32 2.91
N PHE A 96 -14.12 11.38 2.12
CA PHE A 96 -14.68 11.39 0.77
C PHE A 96 -13.73 12.06 -0.23
N PRO A 97 -13.67 11.56 -1.48
CA PRO A 97 -12.74 12.10 -2.47
C PRO A 97 -13.22 13.43 -3.04
N LEU A 98 -12.31 14.40 -3.09
CA LEU A 98 -12.51 15.67 -3.78
C LEU A 98 -11.93 15.59 -5.19
N ARG A 99 -12.74 15.98 -6.18
CA ARG A 99 -12.35 15.97 -7.61
C ARG A 99 -11.72 14.63 -8.03
N PRO A 100 -12.49 13.52 -8.05
CA PRO A 100 -12.01 12.26 -8.63
C PRO A 100 -11.46 12.47 -10.04
N THR A 101 -10.21 12.04 -10.26
CA THR A 101 -9.51 12.17 -11.55
C THR A 101 -8.39 11.15 -11.62
N SER A 102 -8.14 10.62 -12.82
CA SER A 102 -6.95 9.82 -13.12
C SER A 102 -5.90 10.62 -13.90
N ASP A 103 -6.18 11.89 -14.21
CA ASP A 103 -5.25 12.80 -14.87
C ASP A 103 -4.84 13.90 -13.90
N PHE A 104 -3.53 14.03 -13.70
CA PHE A 104 -2.89 15.01 -12.84
C PHE A 104 -1.90 15.86 -13.64
N SER A 105 -1.59 17.02 -13.11
CA SER A 105 -0.61 17.98 -13.61
C SER A 105 0.60 18.00 -12.69
N ILE A 106 1.80 18.24 -13.23
CA ILE A 106 3.02 18.47 -12.41
C ILE A 106 2.88 19.65 -11.43
N ASN A 107 1.89 20.51 -11.67
CA ASN A 107 1.60 21.68 -10.83
C ASN A 107 0.57 21.38 -9.73
N ASP A 108 0.02 20.16 -9.67
CA ASP A 108 -0.85 19.76 -8.58
C ASP A 108 -0.01 19.51 -7.32
N GLN A 109 -0.57 19.82 -6.15
CA GLN A 109 0.12 19.66 -4.87
C GLN A 109 0.15 18.21 -4.41
N GLU A 110 -0.96 17.50 -4.58
CA GLU A 110 -1.13 16.14 -4.09
C GLU A 110 -1.87 15.24 -5.07
N LEU A 111 -1.51 13.97 -5.02
CA LEU A 111 -2.26 12.86 -5.58
C LEU A 111 -2.74 12.00 -4.41
N CYS A 112 -4.05 11.80 -4.31
CA CYS A 112 -4.65 10.93 -3.30
C CYS A 112 -5.10 9.61 -3.95
N ILE A 113 -4.71 8.48 -3.38
CA ILE A 113 -5.32 7.17 -3.69
C ILE A 113 -6.40 6.94 -2.64
N PHE A 114 -7.65 7.15 -3.03
CA PHE A 114 -8.82 6.92 -2.18
C PHE A 114 -9.29 5.48 -2.33
N MET A 115 -9.46 4.79 -1.21
CA MET A 115 -9.98 3.43 -1.15
C MET A 115 -11.12 3.34 -0.13
N GLU A 116 -12.13 2.55 -0.46
CA GLU A 116 -13.21 2.17 0.42
C GLU A 116 -13.28 0.66 0.45
N PHE A 117 -13.27 0.10 1.64
CA PHE A 117 -13.37 -1.32 1.90
C PHE A 117 -14.59 -1.62 2.77
N SER A 118 -15.16 -2.81 2.64
CA SER A 118 -16.08 -3.41 3.60
C SER A 118 -15.41 -4.60 4.28
N CYS A 119 -15.91 -4.95 5.47
CA CYS A 119 -15.46 -6.11 6.24
C CYS A 119 -13.97 -6.05 6.66
N ILE A 120 -13.43 -4.84 6.90
CA ILE A 120 -12.10 -4.69 7.53
C ILE A 120 -12.28 -4.85 9.04
N LYS A 121 -11.98 -6.06 9.56
CA LYS A 121 -12.14 -6.39 10.99
C LYS A 121 -10.91 -6.09 11.85
N ARG A 122 -9.74 -5.91 11.23
CA ARG A 122 -8.44 -5.66 11.87
C ARG A 122 -7.67 -4.63 11.08
N ASP A 123 -6.73 -3.95 11.73
CA ASP A 123 -5.79 -3.05 11.06
C ASP A 123 -5.02 -3.83 9.97
N VAL A 124 -5.02 -3.28 8.75
CA VAL A 124 -4.40 -3.92 7.58
C VAL A 124 -3.13 -3.17 7.22
N PRO A 125 -1.94 -3.69 7.56
CA PRO A 125 -0.72 -3.11 7.06
C PRO A 125 -0.58 -3.41 5.56
N VAL A 126 -0.29 -2.38 4.78
CA VAL A 126 -0.22 -2.45 3.32
C VAL A 126 1.05 -1.81 2.80
N VAL A 127 1.47 -2.25 1.63
CA VAL A 127 2.51 -1.64 0.82
C VAL A 127 1.85 -0.97 -0.37
N VAL A 128 2.04 0.35 -0.49
CA VAL A 128 1.61 1.10 -1.66
C VAL A 128 2.84 1.35 -2.53
N ILE A 129 2.76 0.97 -3.80
CA ILE A 129 3.81 1.25 -4.79
C ILE A 129 3.25 1.98 -5.99
N ILE A 130 4.10 2.74 -6.66
CA ILE A 130 3.84 3.26 -8.01
C ILE A 130 4.98 2.86 -8.92
N GLU A 131 4.60 2.37 -10.09
CA GLU A 131 5.50 1.98 -11.16
C GLU A 131 5.27 2.86 -12.39
N HIS A 132 6.36 3.12 -13.11
CA HIS A 132 6.37 3.78 -14.40
C HIS A 132 7.30 3.01 -15.33
N ASN A 133 6.81 2.57 -16.48
CA ASN A 133 7.59 1.73 -17.41
C ASN A 133 8.25 0.50 -16.75
N ARG A 134 7.57 -0.12 -15.77
CA ARG A 134 8.05 -1.24 -14.95
C ARG A 134 9.16 -0.89 -13.95
N GLU A 135 9.51 0.37 -13.81
CA GLU A 135 10.41 0.86 -12.76
C GLU A 135 9.60 1.33 -11.56
N LEU A 136 10.00 0.91 -10.35
CA LEU A 136 9.39 1.39 -9.11
C LEU A 136 9.88 2.82 -8.86
N VAL A 137 8.96 3.78 -8.89
CA VAL A 137 9.24 5.22 -8.71
C VAL A 137 8.75 5.75 -7.36
N TYR A 138 7.93 4.96 -6.66
CA TYR A 138 7.46 5.26 -5.31
C TYR A 138 7.11 3.97 -4.58
N GLY A 139 7.38 3.95 -3.26
CA GLY A 139 6.99 2.88 -2.37
C GLY A 139 6.84 3.38 -0.94
N ASN A 140 5.82 2.92 -0.22
CA ASN A 140 5.61 3.24 1.18
C ASN A 140 4.83 2.13 1.91
N ILE A 141 4.98 2.08 3.23
CA ILE A 141 4.17 1.26 4.14
C ILE A 141 3.07 2.15 4.72
N ASP A 142 1.85 1.63 4.79
CA ASP A 142 0.74 2.31 5.44
C ASP A 142 -0.12 1.31 6.22
N VAL A 143 -1.07 1.80 7.00
CA VAL A 143 -2.02 0.96 7.76
C VAL A 143 -3.43 1.42 7.48
N ILE A 144 -4.26 0.51 6.95
CA ILE A 144 -5.70 0.72 6.84
C ILE A 144 -6.33 0.37 8.19
N PRO A 145 -6.82 1.35 8.95
CA PRO A 145 -7.36 1.09 10.29
C PRO A 145 -8.65 0.29 10.23
N ALA A 146 -8.89 -0.56 11.23
CA ALA A 146 -10.09 -1.38 11.35
C ALA A 146 -11.40 -0.57 11.30
N GLY A 147 -12.47 -1.21 10.82
CA GLY A 147 -13.83 -0.73 11.02
C GLY A 147 -14.20 -0.74 12.50
N LYS A 148 -15.19 0.08 12.91
CA LYS A 148 -15.67 0.10 14.31
C LYS A 148 -16.59 -1.10 14.60
N SER A 149 -17.19 -1.68 13.57
CA SER A 149 -18.05 -2.86 13.65
C SER A 149 -17.70 -3.90 12.56
N GLU A 150 -18.13 -5.15 12.73
CA GLU A 150 -17.81 -6.26 11.82
C GLU A 150 -18.37 -6.09 10.39
N ASN A 151 -19.38 -5.24 10.22
CA ASN A 151 -20.04 -4.95 8.93
C ASN A 151 -19.72 -3.53 8.41
N ASP A 152 -18.76 -2.83 9.02
CA ASP A 152 -18.50 -1.44 8.68
C ASP A 152 -17.73 -1.28 7.36
N HIS A 153 -18.08 -0.20 6.68
CA HIS A 153 -17.29 0.37 5.60
C HIS A 153 -16.16 1.21 6.19
N ARG A 154 -14.96 1.07 5.63
CA ARG A 154 -13.80 1.88 5.97
C ARG A 154 -13.30 2.61 4.74
N THR A 155 -13.24 3.93 4.84
CA THR A 155 -12.52 4.75 3.87
C THR A 155 -11.09 5.00 4.34
N PHE A 156 -10.17 4.94 3.41
CA PHE A 156 -8.73 5.13 3.60
C PHE A 156 -8.18 5.94 2.44
N VAL A 157 -7.18 6.77 2.72
CA VAL A 157 -6.52 7.61 1.73
C VAL A 157 -5.01 7.50 1.90
N HIS A 158 -4.32 7.23 0.81
CA HIS A 158 -2.88 7.39 0.75
C HIS A 158 -2.54 8.67 -0.02
N VAL A 159 -1.94 9.65 0.67
CA VAL A 159 -1.62 10.96 0.10
C VAL A 159 -0.17 11.00 -0.35
N ILE A 160 0.05 11.42 -1.60
CA ILE A 160 1.35 11.58 -2.22
C ILE A 160 1.51 13.05 -2.60
N LEU A 161 2.30 13.77 -1.81
CA LEU A 161 2.68 15.15 -2.13
C LEU A 161 3.63 15.16 -3.33
N LEU A 162 3.26 15.83 -4.41
CA LEU A 162 3.99 15.77 -5.69
C LEU A 162 5.22 16.69 -5.70
N ASP A 163 5.17 17.80 -4.98
CA ASP A 163 6.23 18.80 -4.83
C ASP A 163 7.57 18.25 -4.30
N HIS A 164 7.54 17.12 -3.60
CA HIS A 164 8.69 16.53 -2.91
C HIS A 164 9.02 15.10 -3.34
N LYS A 165 8.49 14.62 -4.47
CA LYS A 165 8.67 13.22 -4.90
C LYS A 165 9.49 13.08 -6.17
N GLN A 166 10.32 12.03 -6.16
CA GLN A 166 10.96 11.43 -7.34
C GLN A 166 9.95 11.05 -8.45
N LEU A 167 8.66 10.94 -8.12
CA LEU A 167 7.59 10.70 -9.09
C LEU A 167 7.65 11.69 -10.26
N LEU A 168 7.97 12.96 -10.00
CA LEU A 168 8.04 14.00 -11.04
C LEU A 168 9.28 13.89 -11.95
N GLU A 169 10.37 13.27 -11.49
CA GLU A 169 11.60 13.06 -12.29
C GLU A 169 11.34 12.19 -13.52
N HIS A 170 10.32 11.33 -13.45
CA HIS A 170 9.95 10.37 -14.49
C HIS A 170 8.93 10.93 -15.50
N VAL A 171 8.51 12.19 -15.34
CA VAL A 171 7.52 12.84 -16.22
C VAL A 171 8.19 13.31 -17.52
N GLN A 172 8.31 12.40 -18.49
CA GLN A 172 8.69 12.68 -19.88
C GLN A 172 7.48 12.48 -20.82
N GLY A 173 6.71 13.54 -21.06
CA GLY A 173 5.51 13.49 -21.93
C GLY A 173 4.25 13.00 -21.21
N THR A 174 3.34 12.34 -21.93
CA THR A 174 2.15 11.66 -21.37
C THR A 174 2.50 10.21 -21.05
N ASN A 175 2.82 9.94 -19.79
CA ASN A 175 3.08 8.58 -19.35
C ASN A 175 2.04 8.12 -18.31
N GLU A 176 1.68 6.85 -18.43
CA GLU A 176 0.81 6.14 -17.50
C GLU A 176 1.63 5.60 -16.34
N TYR A 177 1.15 5.88 -15.14
CA TYR A 177 1.67 5.36 -13.88
C TYR A 177 0.70 4.31 -13.38
N LYS A 178 1.25 3.19 -12.91
CA LYS A 178 0.47 2.13 -12.27
C LYS A 178 0.70 2.20 -10.78
N PHE A 179 -0.35 2.43 -10.00
CA PHE A 179 -0.28 2.19 -8.56
C PHE A 179 -0.71 0.77 -8.25
N SER A 180 -0.19 0.21 -7.17
CA SER A 180 -0.63 -1.07 -6.63
C SER A 180 -0.53 -1.06 -5.12
N VAL A 181 -1.49 -1.71 -4.47
CA VAL A 181 -1.52 -1.90 -3.02
C VAL A 181 -1.43 -3.38 -2.75
N TYR A 182 -0.51 -3.78 -1.87
CA TYR A 182 -0.26 -5.16 -1.48
C TYR A 182 -0.39 -5.31 0.02
N LEU A 183 -0.76 -6.50 0.50
CA LEU A 183 -0.47 -6.91 1.87
C LEU A 183 1.04 -7.09 2.04
N LEU A 184 1.52 -7.03 3.29
CA LEU A 184 2.94 -7.24 3.60
C LEU A 184 3.47 -8.63 3.22
N ASN A 185 2.61 -9.61 2.93
CA ASN A 185 3.03 -10.92 2.40
C ASN A 185 3.12 -10.97 0.86
N GLY A 186 2.89 -9.83 0.18
CA GLY A 186 2.94 -9.71 -1.28
C GLY A 186 1.64 -10.05 -2.01
N LYS A 187 0.55 -10.37 -1.32
CA LYS A 187 -0.77 -10.50 -1.96
C LYS A 187 -1.25 -9.12 -2.43
N LYS A 188 -1.45 -8.96 -3.74
CA LYS A 188 -2.03 -7.73 -4.30
C LYS A 188 -3.48 -7.57 -3.83
N LEU A 189 -3.80 -6.38 -3.33
CA LEU A 189 -5.15 -5.94 -2.99
C LEU A 189 -5.78 -5.14 -4.11
N ILE A 190 -5.04 -4.27 -4.77
CA ILE A 190 -5.57 -3.48 -5.88
C ILE A 190 -4.46 -3.00 -6.79
N GLU A 191 -4.80 -2.76 -8.05
CA GLU A 191 -4.06 -1.92 -8.96
C GLU A 191 -4.95 -0.87 -9.63
N GLY A 192 -4.34 0.23 -10.04
CA GLY A 192 -5.00 1.24 -10.87
C GLY A 192 -3.98 2.08 -11.62
N ILE A 193 -4.50 2.90 -12.54
CA ILE A 193 -3.69 3.69 -13.46
C ILE A 193 -4.08 5.16 -13.36
N PHE A 194 -3.08 6.02 -13.39
CA PHE A 194 -3.23 7.47 -13.53
C PHE A 194 -2.14 8.03 -14.44
N ARG A 195 -2.25 9.31 -14.80
CA ARG A 195 -1.29 10.03 -15.65
C ARG A 195 -0.88 11.31 -14.96
N ILE A 196 0.39 11.69 -15.11
CA ILE A 196 0.88 13.02 -14.75
C ILE A 196 1.34 13.71 -16.02
N ARG A 197 0.82 14.90 -16.28
CA ARG A 197 1.10 15.70 -17.46
C ARG A 197 1.83 16.98 -17.06
N ARG A 198 2.68 17.49 -17.96
CA ARG A 198 3.37 18.78 -17.73
C ARG A 198 2.42 19.99 -17.84
N GLU A 199 1.34 19.83 -18.59
CA GLU A 199 0.39 20.90 -18.86
C GLU A 199 -0.58 21.11 -17.70
N LYS A 200 -0.98 22.37 -17.47
CA LYS A 200 -2.01 22.72 -16.51
C LYS A 200 -3.36 22.20 -17.02
N LEU A 201 -4.01 21.34 -16.24
CA LEU A 201 -5.32 20.79 -16.57
C LEU A 201 -6.45 21.69 -16.06
N SER A 202 -7.57 21.70 -16.79
CA SER A 202 -8.82 22.30 -16.34
C SER A 202 -9.72 21.20 -15.77
N TYR A 203 -9.85 21.18 -14.44
CA TYR A 203 -10.58 20.15 -13.71
C TYR A 203 -12.10 20.40 -13.63
N ASP A 204 -12.58 21.55 -14.15
CA ASP A 204 -13.98 22.00 -14.02
C ASP A 204 -14.96 21.35 -15.00
N LYS A 205 -14.49 20.46 -15.88
CA LYS A 205 -15.39 19.62 -16.68
C LYS A 205 -15.85 18.45 -15.82
N LYS A 206 -17.16 18.33 -15.57
CA LYS A 206 -17.79 17.19 -14.91
C LYS A 206 -17.24 15.88 -15.48
N TYR A 207 -16.27 15.28 -14.79
CA TYR A 207 -15.82 13.94 -15.12
C TYR A 207 -16.92 12.97 -14.70
N SER A 208 -17.45 12.25 -15.68
CA SER A 208 -18.34 11.12 -15.44
C SER A 208 -17.56 10.05 -14.66
N ASN A 209 -18.17 9.53 -13.59
CA ASN A 209 -17.65 8.48 -12.70
C ASN A 209 -17.45 7.14 -13.45
N PHE A 210 -16.54 7.06 -14.43
CA PHE A 210 -16.29 5.84 -15.21
C PHE A 210 -15.09 5.02 -14.73
N TYR A 211 -14.34 5.49 -13.73
CA TYR A 211 -13.08 4.86 -13.33
C TYR A 211 -13.16 4.27 -11.92
N SER A 212 -13.94 3.20 -11.77
CA SER A 212 -13.74 2.22 -10.69
C SER A 212 -12.70 1.21 -11.15
N TYR A 213 -11.59 1.07 -10.43
CA TYR A 213 -10.55 0.10 -10.78
C TYR A 213 -11.00 -1.35 -10.52
N HIS A 214 -10.56 -2.28 -11.37
CA HIS A 214 -10.93 -3.71 -11.30
C HIS A 214 -9.97 -4.52 -10.39
N PHE A 215 -10.50 -5.56 -9.76
CA PHE A 215 -9.81 -6.43 -8.82
C PHE A 215 -9.58 -7.83 -9.42
N ASP A 216 -8.36 -8.37 -9.28
CA ASP A 216 -8.03 -9.77 -9.62
C ASP A 216 -8.41 -10.71 -8.45
N GLN A 217 -9.66 -11.18 -8.40
CA GLN A 217 -10.03 -12.32 -7.55
C GLN A 217 -9.72 -13.59 -8.34
N LYS A 218 -8.47 -14.06 -8.29
CA LYS A 218 -8.22 -15.48 -8.56
C LYS A 218 -8.51 -16.26 -7.28
N ILE A 219 -9.66 -16.97 -7.32
CA ILE A 219 -10.07 -18.02 -6.38
C ILE A 219 -9.00 -19.13 -6.35
#